data_AF-F8KZW7-F1
#
_entry.id   AF-F8KZW7-F1
#
_cell.length_a   1.000
_cell.length_b   1.000
_cell.length_c   1.000
_cell.angle_alpha   90.00
_cell.angle_beta   90.00
_cell.angle_gamma   90.00
#
_symmetry.space_group_name_H-M   'P 1'
#
loop_
_entity.id
_entity.type
_entity.pdbx_description
1 polymer ?
#
loop_
_entity_poly.entity_id
_entity_poly.type
_entity_poly.pdbx_seq_one_letter_code
_entity_poly.pdbx_strand_id
1 'polypeptide(L)'
;MDVSRLKEETYQALKLGARERFKKLKQIGHEALSQYKSLKDPCVEDLKDYIEIFKIIVKVPAISTAFNMALAKAMSKYLTLLGCNNAIVLFKKSTKILLDSASIAIGDQSYAIDQTNLSEAIDHTVELINHGQCYIFGTGSDGEFNIQVRIVEAPEPVLTPKEYKNIIGTSPIVTLNFPTGKLSVCDGLIVKGQKSDLEVDIAPGLYKCQVYIFKFPDDYSYYIVLSKSEEAKKNNETEIITLEPLE
;
A
#
# COMPACT_ATOMS: atom_id res chain seq x y z
N MET A 1 -25.94 11.76 -8.67
CA MET A 1 -25.55 10.84 -9.76
C MET A 1 -25.11 9.56 -9.09
N ASP A 2 -25.51 8.41 -9.61
CA ASP A 2 -25.28 7.11 -8.96
C ASP A 2 -23.81 6.69 -9.09
N VAL A 3 -23.14 6.37 -7.98
CA VAL A 3 -21.76 5.90 -7.95
C VAL A 3 -21.59 4.58 -8.70
N SER A 4 -22.64 3.76 -8.78
CA SER A 4 -22.68 2.53 -9.56
C SER A 4 -22.40 2.79 -11.04
N ARG A 5 -22.94 3.90 -11.57
CA ARG A 5 -22.71 4.34 -12.95
C ARG A 5 -21.25 4.72 -13.18
N LEU A 6 -20.64 5.46 -12.23
CA LEU A 6 -19.22 5.82 -12.31
C LEU A 6 -18.31 4.59 -12.24
N LYS A 7 -18.67 3.60 -11.42
CA LYS A 7 -17.97 2.33 -11.33
C LYS A 7 -18.01 1.58 -12.66
N GLU A 8 -19.18 1.48 -13.30
CA GLU A 8 -19.29 0.89 -14.63
C GLU A 8 -18.46 1.64 -15.66
N GLU A 9 -18.55 2.98 -15.70
CA GLU A 9 -17.71 3.80 -16.59
C GLU A 9 -16.21 3.57 -16.36
N THR A 10 -15.79 3.36 -15.11
CA THR A 10 -14.41 3.04 -14.76
C THR A 10 -13.96 1.73 -15.41
N TYR A 11 -14.78 0.68 -15.31
CA TYR A 11 -14.46 -0.61 -15.93
C TYR A 11 -14.47 -0.55 -17.45
N GLN A 12 -15.35 0.23 -18.08
CA GLN A 12 -15.29 0.43 -19.53
C GLN A 12 -14.05 1.23 -19.94
N ALA A 13 -13.64 2.22 -19.16
CA ALA A 13 -12.44 3.01 -19.43
C ALA A 13 -11.16 2.15 -19.42
N LEU A 14 -11.10 1.10 -18.60
CA LEU A 14 -9.96 0.18 -18.56
C LEU A 14 -9.73 -0.58 -19.88
N LYS A 15 -10.78 -0.73 -20.71
CA LYS A 15 -10.73 -1.41 -22.01
C LYS A 15 -10.27 -0.49 -23.15
N LEU A 16 -10.13 0.81 -22.89
CA LEU A 16 -9.68 1.79 -23.90
C LEU A 16 -8.16 1.72 -24.12
N GLY A 17 -7.71 2.27 -25.25
CA GLY A 17 -6.29 2.48 -25.53
C GLY A 17 -5.65 3.44 -24.52
N ALA A 18 -4.34 3.31 -24.29
CA ALA A 18 -3.63 3.97 -23.17
C ALA A 18 -3.92 5.48 -23.02
N ARG A 19 -3.88 6.24 -24.13
CA ARG A 19 -4.11 7.70 -24.13
C ARG A 19 -5.55 8.07 -23.75
N GLU A 20 -6.53 7.34 -24.28
CA GLU A 20 -7.95 7.58 -24.01
C GLU A 20 -8.33 7.12 -22.61
N ARG A 21 -7.84 5.95 -22.19
CA ARG A 21 -7.93 5.44 -20.83
C ARG A 21 -7.43 6.46 -19.82
N PHE A 22 -6.23 7.01 -20.03
CA PHE A 22 -5.67 8.03 -19.14
C PHE A 22 -6.59 9.24 -18.99
N LYS A 23 -7.04 9.84 -20.10
CA LYS A 23 -7.94 11.00 -20.08
C LYS A 23 -9.26 10.69 -19.38
N LYS A 24 -9.87 9.54 -19.71
CA LYS A 24 -11.18 9.14 -19.20
C LYS A 24 -11.12 8.81 -17.71
N LEU A 25 -10.11 8.07 -17.26
CA LEU A 25 -9.91 7.79 -15.83
C LEU A 25 -9.66 9.08 -15.04
N LYS A 26 -8.87 10.03 -15.55
CA LYS A 26 -8.66 11.33 -14.90
C LYS A 26 -9.98 12.08 -14.72
N GLN A 27 -10.82 12.12 -15.76
CA GLN A 27 -12.15 12.72 -15.69
C GLN A 27 -13.05 12.04 -14.65
N ILE A 28 -13.18 10.71 -14.71
CA ILE A 28 -13.98 9.92 -13.76
C ILE A 28 -13.50 10.14 -12.33
N GLY A 29 -12.18 10.18 -12.11
CA GLY A 29 -11.59 10.48 -10.81
C GLY A 29 -12.09 11.80 -10.27
N HIS A 30 -11.92 12.91 -11.01
CA HIS A 30 -12.36 14.23 -10.55
C HIS A 30 -13.85 14.27 -10.21
N GLU A 31 -14.67 13.58 -11.00
CA GLU A 31 -16.11 13.46 -10.78
C GLU A 31 -16.43 12.68 -9.50
N ALA A 32 -15.82 11.50 -9.33
CA ALA A 32 -15.97 10.67 -8.13
C ALA A 32 -15.51 11.40 -6.86
N LEU A 33 -14.38 12.11 -6.92
CA LEU A 33 -13.86 12.89 -5.79
C LEU A 33 -14.80 14.03 -5.40
N SER A 34 -15.38 14.72 -6.39
CA SER A 34 -16.35 15.80 -6.15
C SER A 34 -17.63 15.27 -5.49
N GLN A 35 -18.16 14.15 -6.00
CA GLN A 35 -19.35 13.50 -5.44
C GLN A 35 -19.08 12.97 -4.02
N TYR A 36 -17.94 12.30 -3.81
CA TYR A 36 -17.52 11.80 -2.49
C TYR A 36 -17.41 12.92 -1.45
N LYS A 37 -16.83 14.08 -1.81
CA LYS A 37 -16.73 15.23 -0.88
C LYS A 37 -18.09 15.85 -0.53
N SER A 38 -19.10 15.66 -1.38
CA SER A 38 -20.44 16.22 -1.21
C SER A 38 -21.38 15.28 -0.45
N LEU A 39 -20.97 14.02 -0.23
CA LEU A 39 -21.73 13.04 0.54
C LEU A 39 -21.71 13.38 2.03
N LYS A 40 -22.91 13.53 2.62
CA LYS A 40 -23.08 13.75 4.06
C LYS A 40 -23.08 12.42 4.83
N ASP A 41 -23.88 11.46 4.35
CA ASP A 41 -24.09 10.17 5.00
C ASP A 41 -24.04 9.03 3.96
N PRO A 42 -22.84 8.62 3.51
CA PRO A 42 -22.72 7.52 2.55
C PRO A 42 -23.06 6.18 3.22
N CYS A 43 -23.76 5.29 2.50
CA CYS A 43 -23.98 3.92 2.95
C CYS A 43 -22.77 3.01 2.65
N VAL A 44 -22.84 1.76 3.10
CA VAL A 44 -21.77 0.77 2.92
C VAL A 44 -21.53 0.48 1.44
N GLU A 45 -22.59 0.34 0.66
CA GLU A 45 -22.57 0.05 -0.76
C GLU A 45 -21.93 1.20 -1.55
N ASP A 46 -22.33 2.45 -1.24
CA ASP A 46 -21.73 3.64 -1.86
C ASP A 46 -20.21 3.68 -1.63
N LEU A 47 -19.79 3.48 -0.38
CA LEU A 47 -18.36 3.51 -0.03
C LEU A 47 -17.59 2.38 -0.71
N LYS A 48 -18.18 1.19 -0.83
CA LYS A 48 -17.56 0.07 -1.54
C LYS A 48 -17.23 0.46 -2.98
N ASP A 49 -18.18 1.07 -3.68
CA ASP A 49 -17.99 1.49 -5.07
C ASP A 49 -16.97 2.63 -5.19
N TYR A 50 -17.00 3.64 -4.30
CA TYR A 50 -15.96 4.67 -4.27
C TYR A 50 -14.57 4.11 -4.00
N ILE A 51 -14.42 3.16 -3.07
CA ILE A 51 -13.14 2.52 -2.77
C ILE A 51 -12.62 1.79 -4.01
N GLU A 52 -13.47 1.06 -4.73
CA GLU A 52 -13.08 0.38 -5.97
C GLU A 52 -12.64 1.37 -7.06
N ILE A 53 -13.40 2.45 -7.27
CA ILE A 53 -13.03 3.51 -8.21
C ILE A 53 -11.68 4.12 -7.80
N PHE A 54 -11.52 4.56 -6.55
CA PHE A 54 -10.29 5.21 -6.10
C PHE A 54 -9.08 4.28 -6.16
N LYS A 55 -9.23 2.98 -5.87
CA LYS A 55 -8.15 1.99 -6.05
C LYS A 55 -7.64 1.90 -7.49
N ILE A 56 -8.51 2.15 -8.48
CA ILE A 56 -8.13 2.20 -9.89
C ILE A 56 -7.48 3.56 -10.20
N ILE A 57 -8.09 4.65 -9.74
CA ILE A 57 -7.64 6.01 -10.05
C ILE A 57 -6.26 6.32 -9.46
N VAL A 58 -5.93 5.85 -8.25
CA VAL A 58 -4.61 6.11 -7.62
C VAL A 58 -3.45 5.45 -8.37
N LYS A 59 -3.71 4.46 -9.24
CA LYS A 59 -2.72 3.83 -10.11
C LYS A 59 -2.44 4.62 -11.40
N VAL A 60 -3.21 5.68 -11.67
CA VAL A 60 -3.00 6.52 -12.85
C VAL A 60 -1.81 7.45 -12.60
N PRO A 61 -0.80 7.49 -13.49
CA PRO A 61 0.36 8.37 -13.31
C PRO A 61 -0.04 9.85 -13.20
N ALA A 62 0.69 10.63 -12.41
CA ALA A 62 0.48 12.08 -12.20
C ALA A 62 -0.95 12.46 -11.72
N ILE A 63 -1.63 11.54 -11.04
CA ILE A 63 -2.91 11.82 -10.39
C ILE A 63 -2.69 12.56 -9.05
N SER A 64 -3.64 13.42 -8.66
CA SER A 64 -3.53 14.22 -7.44
C SER A 64 -3.45 13.36 -6.16
N THR A 65 -2.63 13.78 -5.20
CA THR A 65 -2.57 13.22 -3.83
C THR A 65 -3.95 13.19 -3.13
N ALA A 66 -4.88 14.07 -3.54
CA ALA A 66 -6.24 14.11 -3.04
C ALA A 66 -7.00 12.77 -3.22
N PHE A 67 -6.63 11.96 -4.22
CA PHE A 67 -7.22 10.64 -4.43
C PHE A 67 -6.75 9.59 -3.42
N ASN A 68 -5.46 9.60 -3.07
CA ASN A 68 -4.91 8.76 -2.00
C ASN A 68 -5.58 9.09 -0.66
N MET A 69 -5.75 10.38 -0.36
CA MET A 69 -6.46 10.83 0.84
C MET A 69 -7.93 10.40 0.84
N ALA A 70 -8.62 10.50 -0.31
CA ALA A 70 -10.02 10.10 -0.44
C ALA A 70 -10.20 8.58 -0.28
N LEU A 71 -9.31 7.77 -0.87
CA LEU A 71 -9.30 6.32 -0.71
C LEU A 71 -9.15 5.93 0.77
N ALA A 72 -8.15 6.49 1.46
CA ALA A 72 -7.91 6.20 2.88
C ALA A 72 -9.11 6.57 3.75
N LYS A 73 -9.73 7.74 3.51
CA LYS A 73 -10.95 8.18 4.21
C LYS A 73 -12.14 7.28 3.91
N ALA A 74 -12.34 6.88 2.66
CA ALA A 74 -13.45 6.01 2.26
C ALA A 74 -13.33 4.63 2.92
N MET A 75 -12.14 4.02 2.90
CA MET A 75 -11.87 2.75 3.59
C MET A 75 -12.11 2.84 5.09
N SER A 76 -11.64 3.91 5.74
CA SER A 76 -11.87 4.16 7.16
C SER A 76 -13.36 4.21 7.53
N LYS A 77 -14.12 5.01 6.78
CA LYS A 77 -15.55 5.20 6.99
C LYS A 77 -16.31 3.89 6.74
N TYR A 78 -15.93 3.14 5.70
CA TYR A 78 -16.50 1.83 5.37
C TYR A 78 -16.32 0.85 6.53
N LEU A 79 -15.11 0.74 7.07
CA LEU A 79 -14.83 -0.12 8.23
C LEU A 79 -15.61 0.31 9.48
N THR A 80 -15.74 1.61 9.72
CA THR A 80 -16.54 2.13 10.84
C THR A 80 -18.02 1.76 10.70
N LEU A 81 -18.59 1.84 9.49
CA LEU A 81 -19.98 1.42 9.23
C LEU A 81 -20.17 -0.10 9.39
N LEU A 82 -19.14 -0.90 9.19
CA LEU A 82 -19.15 -2.35 9.46
C LEU A 82 -18.94 -2.70 10.95
N GLY A 83 -18.85 -1.69 11.84
CA GLY A 83 -18.66 -1.90 13.28
C GLY A 83 -17.20 -2.07 13.71
N CYS A 84 -16.23 -1.92 12.80
CA CYS A 84 -14.81 -1.86 13.14
C CYS A 84 -14.49 -0.44 13.63
N ASN A 85 -14.69 -0.19 14.93
CA ASN A 85 -14.50 1.12 15.54
C ASN A 85 -13.02 1.54 15.59
N ASN A 86 -12.58 2.28 14.57
CA ASN A 86 -11.23 2.84 14.39
C ASN A 86 -10.09 1.80 14.41
N ALA A 87 -9.17 1.89 13.44
CA ALA A 87 -7.97 1.06 13.46
C ALA A 87 -7.17 1.30 14.74
N ILE A 88 -7.03 0.28 15.59
CA ILE A 88 -6.19 0.35 16.79
C ILE A 88 -4.78 -0.09 16.39
N VAL A 89 -3.78 0.73 16.68
CA VAL A 89 -2.37 0.37 16.48
C VAL A 89 -1.92 -0.46 17.67
N LEU A 90 -1.81 -1.78 17.48
CA LEU A 90 -1.35 -2.73 18.50
C LEU A 90 0.15 -2.61 18.75
N PHE A 91 0.91 -2.32 17.70
CA PHE A 91 2.35 -2.20 17.75
C PHE A 91 2.84 -1.16 16.74
N LYS A 92 3.90 -0.43 17.09
CA LYS A 92 4.65 0.40 16.14
C LYS A 92 6.14 0.43 16.49
N LYS A 93 6.99 0.41 15.47
CA LYS A 93 8.44 0.63 15.59
C LYS A 93 8.92 1.49 14.43
N SER A 94 9.73 2.48 14.74
CA SER A 94 10.29 3.42 13.78
C SER A 94 11.80 3.29 13.70
N THR A 95 12.34 3.52 12.51
CA THR A 95 13.77 3.70 12.28
C THR A 95 13.98 4.70 11.14
N LYS A 96 15.23 5.10 10.94
CA LYS A 96 15.71 5.70 9.71
C LYS A 96 16.50 4.65 8.95
N ILE A 97 16.30 4.57 7.63
CA ILE A 97 17.06 3.68 6.75
C ILE A 97 17.75 4.55 5.72
N LEU A 98 19.05 4.33 5.51
CA LEU A 98 19.79 4.89 4.39
C LEU A 98 19.64 3.92 3.21
N LEU A 99 19.03 4.38 2.12
CA LEU A 99 18.82 3.58 0.92
C LEU A 99 19.89 3.91 -0.12
N ASP A 100 20.55 2.88 -0.62
CA ASP A 100 21.45 2.91 -1.77
C ASP A 100 20.83 2.22 -3.00
N SER A 101 19.72 1.49 -2.83
CA SER A 101 19.03 0.78 -3.92
C SER A 101 17.79 1.49 -4.45
N ALA A 102 17.47 2.68 -3.92
CA ALA A 102 16.19 3.37 -4.10
C ALA A 102 14.95 2.46 -3.89
N SER A 103 15.04 1.45 -3.03
CA SER A 103 13.97 0.49 -2.79
C SER A 103 13.99 -0.12 -1.39
N ILE A 104 12.83 -0.58 -0.92
CA ILE A 104 12.67 -1.18 0.39
C ILE A 104 11.99 -2.54 0.25
N ALA A 105 12.60 -3.59 0.82
CA ALA A 105 11.94 -4.89 1.01
C ALA A 105 11.39 -5.06 2.42
N ILE A 106 10.30 -5.81 2.50
CA ILE A 106 9.64 -6.25 3.73
C ILE A 106 9.35 -7.74 3.60
N GLY A 107 9.66 -8.53 4.62
CA GLY A 107 9.44 -9.97 4.56
C GLY A 107 9.92 -10.69 5.81
N ASP A 108 9.72 -12.00 5.84
CA ASP A 108 10.20 -12.85 6.93
C ASP A 108 11.63 -13.31 6.66
N GLN A 109 12.47 -13.32 7.70
CA GLN A 109 13.87 -13.77 7.59
C GLN A 109 14.03 -15.20 7.06
N SER A 110 13.03 -16.06 7.22
CA SER A 110 13.07 -17.41 6.66
C SER A 110 13.04 -17.45 5.12
N TYR A 111 12.61 -16.37 4.48
CA TYR A 111 12.65 -16.19 3.03
C TYR A 111 13.89 -15.41 2.55
N ALA A 112 14.85 -15.14 3.44
CA ALA A 112 16.08 -14.44 3.06
C ALA A 112 16.83 -15.19 1.96
N ILE A 113 17.21 -14.46 0.92
CA ILE A 113 17.86 -14.97 -0.28
C ILE A 113 19.33 -15.22 0.02
N ASP A 114 19.86 -16.35 -0.45
CA ASP A 114 21.30 -16.62 -0.35
C ASP A 114 22.06 -15.71 -1.34
N GLN A 115 23.19 -15.15 -0.91
CA GLN A 115 23.93 -14.16 -1.69
C GLN A 115 24.40 -14.74 -3.05
N THR A 116 24.66 -16.04 -3.11
CA THR A 116 25.03 -16.75 -4.34
C THR A 116 23.91 -16.77 -5.40
N ASN A 117 22.66 -16.57 -4.99
CA ASN A 117 21.47 -16.64 -5.85
C ASN A 117 20.85 -15.26 -6.10
N LEU A 118 21.55 -14.18 -5.73
CA LEU A 118 21.00 -12.82 -5.77
C LEU A 118 20.56 -12.40 -7.18
N SER A 119 21.35 -12.72 -8.21
CA SER A 119 21.01 -12.39 -9.59
C SER A 119 19.71 -13.03 -10.05
N GLU A 120 19.53 -14.33 -9.75
CA GLU A 120 18.30 -15.06 -10.06
C GLU A 120 17.13 -14.50 -9.26
N ALA A 121 17.34 -14.21 -7.97
CA ALA A 121 16.28 -13.64 -7.13
C ALA A 121 15.81 -12.26 -7.61
N ILE A 122 16.69 -11.43 -8.16
CA ILE A 122 16.32 -10.15 -8.79
C ILE A 122 15.34 -10.42 -9.95
N ASP A 123 15.67 -11.36 -10.84
CA ASP A 123 14.82 -11.72 -12.00
C ASP A 123 13.47 -12.30 -11.56
N HIS A 124 13.43 -13.01 -10.43
CA HIS A 124 12.23 -13.64 -9.87
C HIS A 124 11.52 -12.83 -8.78
N THR A 125 11.89 -11.56 -8.57
CA THR A 125 11.35 -10.74 -7.48
C THR A 125 9.82 -10.64 -7.52
N VAL A 126 9.24 -10.47 -8.71
CA VAL A 126 7.77 -10.39 -8.88
C VAL A 126 7.09 -11.70 -8.46
N GLU A 127 7.74 -12.85 -8.66
CA GLU A 127 7.20 -14.14 -8.24
C GLU A 127 7.24 -14.29 -6.72
N LEU A 128 8.34 -13.86 -6.07
CA LEU A 128 8.44 -13.83 -4.61
C LEU A 128 7.35 -12.94 -3.99
N ILE A 129 7.10 -11.77 -4.59
CA ILE A 129 6.00 -10.88 -4.21
C ILE A 129 4.66 -11.58 -4.40
N ASN A 130 4.44 -12.21 -5.55
CA ASN A 130 3.18 -12.89 -5.84
C ASN A 130 2.90 -14.10 -4.92
N HIS A 131 3.93 -14.76 -4.41
CA HIS A 131 3.81 -15.81 -3.39
C HIS A 131 3.76 -15.29 -1.95
N GLY A 132 3.81 -13.96 -1.74
CA GLY A 132 3.73 -13.34 -0.43
C GLY A 132 4.95 -13.59 0.46
N GLN A 133 6.11 -13.88 -0.15
CA GLN A 133 7.36 -14.14 0.57
C GLN A 133 8.07 -12.85 0.96
N CYS A 134 7.95 -11.83 0.11
CA CYS A 134 8.40 -10.48 0.39
C CYS A 134 7.47 -9.46 -0.27
N TYR A 135 7.61 -8.20 0.11
CA TYR A 135 7.08 -7.07 -0.63
C TYR A 135 8.19 -6.06 -0.86
N ILE A 136 8.35 -5.62 -2.10
CA ILE A 136 9.36 -4.63 -2.48
C ILE A 136 8.67 -3.47 -3.16
N PHE A 137 9.04 -2.26 -2.79
CA PHE A 137 8.61 -1.04 -3.46
C PHE A 137 9.80 -0.11 -3.63
N GLY A 138 9.86 0.58 -4.78
CA GLY A 138 10.82 1.64 -5.02
C GLY A 138 10.43 2.92 -4.26
N THR A 139 11.41 3.64 -3.75
CA THR A 139 11.24 4.99 -3.16
C THR A 139 11.44 6.10 -4.19
N GLY A 140 11.99 5.77 -5.37
CA GLY A 140 12.28 6.70 -6.45
C GLY A 140 13.63 7.42 -6.32
N SER A 141 14.25 7.38 -5.15
CA SER A 141 15.59 7.92 -4.94
C SER A 141 16.32 7.23 -3.78
N ASP A 142 17.64 7.33 -3.83
CA ASP A 142 18.53 7.03 -2.71
C ASP A 142 18.40 8.11 -1.63
N GLY A 143 18.91 7.81 -0.43
CA GLY A 143 18.94 8.73 0.70
C GLY A 143 18.36 8.17 1.99
N GLU A 144 18.32 9.01 3.03
CA GLU A 144 17.78 8.63 4.33
C GLU A 144 16.26 8.84 4.36
N PHE A 145 15.51 7.80 4.75
CA PHE A 145 14.06 7.87 4.88
C PHE A 145 13.59 7.37 6.25
N ASN A 146 12.51 7.98 6.77
CA ASN A 146 11.86 7.49 7.98
C ASN A 146 10.92 6.34 7.65
N ILE A 147 11.14 5.20 8.28
CA ILE A 147 10.31 4.01 8.12
C ILE A 147 9.61 3.70 9.43
N GLN A 148 8.33 3.35 9.36
CA GLN A 148 7.58 2.88 10.51
C GLN A 148 6.78 1.63 10.17
N VAL A 149 7.05 0.55 10.90
CA VAL A 149 6.23 -0.66 10.85
C VAL A 149 5.13 -0.55 11.90
N ARG A 150 3.90 -0.88 11.52
CA ARG A 150 2.72 -0.89 12.41
C ARG A 150 1.94 -2.17 12.25
N ILE A 151 1.46 -2.71 13.37
CA ILE A 151 0.45 -3.77 13.38
C ILE A 151 -0.86 -3.16 13.86
N VAL A 152 -1.93 -3.35 13.09
CA VAL A 152 -3.25 -2.81 13.41
C VAL A 152 -4.26 -3.92 13.66
N GLU A 153 -5.18 -3.66 14.58
CA GLU A 153 -6.37 -4.47 14.83
C GLU A 153 -7.50 -3.96 13.92
N ALA A 154 -7.53 -4.49 12.70
CA ALA A 154 -8.54 -4.21 11.68
C ALA A 154 -8.57 -5.39 10.70
N PRO A 155 -9.59 -5.53 9.84
CA PRO A 155 -9.59 -6.51 8.75
C PRO A 155 -8.74 -6.07 7.53
N GLU A 156 -8.34 -4.81 7.48
CA GLU A 156 -7.55 -4.20 6.42
C GLU A 156 -6.43 -3.33 7.02
N PRO A 157 -5.26 -3.18 6.34
CA PRO A 157 -4.14 -2.37 6.81
C PRO A 157 -4.41 -0.87 6.66
N VAL A 158 -5.23 -0.31 7.56
CA VAL A 158 -5.65 1.09 7.54
C VAL A 158 -4.96 1.94 8.61
N LEU A 159 -4.71 3.21 8.30
CA LEU A 159 -4.20 4.20 9.27
C LEU A 159 -5.30 4.73 10.19
N THR A 160 -4.92 5.48 11.21
CA THR A 160 -5.89 6.19 12.05
C THR A 160 -6.43 7.45 11.37
N PRO A 161 -7.68 7.89 11.65
CA PRO A 161 -8.29 9.04 10.97
C PRO A 161 -7.51 10.35 11.02
N LYS A 162 -6.72 10.57 12.07
CA LYS A 162 -5.93 11.80 12.27
C LYS A 162 -4.78 11.94 11.28
N GLU A 163 -4.38 10.85 10.63
CA GLU A 163 -3.16 10.76 9.83
C GLU A 163 -3.43 10.96 8.33
N TYR A 164 -4.67 10.79 7.89
CA TYR A 164 -5.03 10.85 6.45
C TYR A 164 -4.68 12.18 5.76
N LYS A 165 -4.55 13.27 6.52
CA LYS A 165 -4.24 14.60 5.97
C LYS A 165 -2.84 14.74 5.39
N ASN A 166 -1.91 13.85 5.76
CA ASN A 166 -0.51 13.94 5.37
C ASN A 166 -0.11 12.89 4.32
N ILE A 167 -1.06 12.06 3.87
CA ILE A 167 -0.80 11.00 2.89
C ILE A 167 -0.66 11.61 1.51
N ILE A 168 0.44 11.28 0.83
CA ILE A 168 0.66 11.67 -0.56
C ILE A 168 0.63 10.46 -1.51
N GLY A 169 0.89 9.25 -1.02
CA GLY A 169 0.89 8.03 -1.83
C GLY A 169 0.49 6.80 -1.01
N THR A 170 0.00 5.76 -1.70
CA THR A 170 -0.31 4.46 -1.10
C THR A 170 0.03 3.35 -2.07
N SER A 171 0.51 2.22 -1.55
CA SER A 171 0.66 0.99 -2.34
C SER A 171 -0.67 0.26 -2.50
N PRO A 172 -0.77 -0.71 -3.44
CA PRO A 172 -1.71 -1.80 -3.34
C PRO A 172 -1.58 -2.55 -2.00
N ILE A 173 -2.65 -3.25 -1.63
CA ILE A 173 -2.62 -4.17 -0.50
C ILE A 173 -2.12 -5.51 -1.01
N VAL A 174 -1.04 -6.00 -0.40
CA VAL A 174 -0.46 -7.32 -0.69
C VAL A 174 -0.62 -8.24 0.51
N THR A 175 -0.68 -9.55 0.27
CA THR A 175 -0.64 -10.56 1.33
C THR A 175 0.78 -11.05 1.49
N LEU A 176 1.28 -11.04 2.73
CA LEU A 176 2.59 -11.53 3.13
C LEU A 176 2.46 -12.66 4.15
N ASN A 177 3.32 -13.66 4.04
CA ASN A 177 3.44 -14.73 5.01
C ASN A 177 4.66 -14.51 5.90
N PHE A 178 4.47 -14.56 7.21
CA PHE A 178 5.54 -14.49 8.21
C PHE A 178 5.56 -15.78 9.01
N PRO A 179 6.13 -16.88 8.47
CA PRO A 179 6.08 -18.19 9.12
C PRO A 179 6.86 -18.24 10.43
N THR A 180 7.90 -17.42 10.61
CA THR A 180 8.67 -17.35 11.87
C THR A 180 8.24 -16.18 12.75
N GLY A 181 7.53 -15.20 12.17
CA GLY A 181 7.17 -13.96 12.84
C GLY A 181 8.33 -12.97 12.93
N LYS A 182 9.45 -13.23 12.24
CA LYS A 182 10.61 -12.34 12.18
C LYS A 182 10.48 -11.41 10.99
N LEU A 183 9.67 -10.36 11.15
CA LEU A 183 9.54 -9.32 10.12
C LEU A 183 10.84 -8.53 10.03
N SER A 184 11.33 -8.38 8.81
CA SER A 184 12.50 -7.59 8.47
C SER A 184 12.19 -6.56 7.40
N VAL A 185 12.82 -5.39 7.54
CA VAL A 185 12.83 -4.32 6.55
C VAL A 185 14.28 -3.99 6.22
N CYS A 186 14.59 -3.93 4.93
CA CYS A 186 15.93 -3.68 4.42
C CYS A 186 15.90 -2.75 3.21
N ASP A 187 17.01 -2.07 2.95
CA ASP A 187 17.34 -1.55 1.61
C ASP A 187 17.48 -2.70 0.59
N GLY A 188 16.72 -2.65 -0.51
CA GLY A 188 16.82 -3.66 -1.57
C GLY A 188 16.13 -4.99 -1.22
N LEU A 189 16.87 -6.10 -1.29
CA LEU A 189 16.38 -7.46 -1.02
C LEU A 189 16.75 -7.92 0.40
N ILE A 190 15.99 -8.87 0.95
CA ILE A 190 16.34 -9.52 2.22
C ILE A 190 17.36 -10.63 1.92
N VAL A 191 18.61 -10.41 2.28
CA VAL A 191 19.72 -11.33 2.01
C VAL A 191 20.19 -12.02 3.29
N LYS A 192 20.42 -13.32 3.20
CA LYS A 192 20.83 -14.17 4.32
C LYS A 192 22.20 -13.73 4.86
N GLY A 193 22.30 -13.54 6.17
CA GLY A 193 23.52 -13.11 6.84
C GLY A 193 23.78 -11.60 6.76
N GLN A 194 22.99 -10.85 5.97
CA GLN A 194 22.98 -9.39 6.03
C GLN A 194 22.07 -8.94 7.17
N LYS A 195 22.55 -7.98 7.97
CA LYS A 195 21.75 -7.39 9.04
C LYS A 195 20.65 -6.53 8.43
N SER A 196 19.41 -6.74 8.86
CA SER A 196 18.29 -5.86 8.49
C SER A 196 18.35 -4.51 9.19
N ASP A 197 17.89 -3.48 8.50
CA ASP A 197 17.80 -2.13 9.04
C ASP A 197 16.74 -2.01 10.15
N LEU A 198 15.67 -2.79 10.03
CA LEU A 198 14.64 -2.92 11.06
C LEU A 198 14.15 -4.36 11.17
N GLU A 199 14.22 -4.91 12.38
CA GLU A 199 13.61 -6.19 12.73
C GLU A 199 12.50 -5.99 13.77
N VAL A 200 11.40 -6.73 13.59
CA VAL A 200 10.24 -6.73 14.48
C VAL A 200 9.78 -8.16 14.70
N ASP A 201 9.59 -8.53 15.97
CA ASP A 201 8.90 -9.76 16.34
C ASP A 201 7.39 -9.56 16.26
N ILE A 202 6.74 -10.34 15.40
CA ILE A 202 5.29 -10.39 15.24
C ILE A 202 4.79 -11.82 15.44
N ALA A 203 3.48 -11.99 15.67
CA ALA A 203 2.91 -13.32 15.71
C ALA A 203 3.04 -13.98 14.33
N PRO A 204 3.46 -15.26 14.22
CA PRO A 204 3.50 -15.94 12.94
C PRO A 204 2.15 -15.97 12.22
N GLY A 205 2.20 -16.00 10.89
CA GLY A 205 1.04 -16.20 10.02
C GLY A 205 0.96 -15.21 8.86
N LEU A 206 -0.25 -15.09 8.29
CA LEU A 206 -0.53 -14.25 7.13
C LEU A 206 -0.94 -12.84 7.54
N TYR A 207 -0.50 -11.86 6.77
CA TYR A 207 -0.78 -10.45 6.98
C TYR A 207 -1.11 -9.76 5.67
N LYS A 208 -2.15 -8.94 5.65
CA LYS A 208 -2.32 -7.90 4.62
C LYS A 208 -1.38 -6.75 4.94
N CYS A 209 -0.64 -6.28 3.96
CA CYS A 209 0.34 -5.21 4.07
C CYS A 209 0.02 -4.10 3.08
N GLN A 210 0.07 -2.85 3.55
CA GLN A 210 -0.02 -1.67 2.72
C GLN A 210 0.97 -0.61 3.19
N VAL A 211 1.63 0.04 2.24
CA VAL A 211 2.58 1.11 2.48
C VAL A 211 1.91 2.44 2.19
N TYR A 212 2.09 3.39 3.11
CA TYR A 212 1.60 4.75 3.00
C TYR A 212 2.78 5.71 3.00
N ILE A 213 2.79 6.65 2.05
CA ILE A 213 3.79 7.72 1.98
C ILE A 213 3.22 8.96 2.65
N PHE A 214 3.94 9.49 3.61
CA PHE A 214 3.64 10.72 4.30
C PHE A 214 4.61 11.81 3.87
N LYS A 215 4.07 13.01 3.60
CA LYS A 215 4.88 14.22 3.44
C LYS A 215 4.84 15.03 4.73
N PHE A 216 6.01 15.23 5.32
CA PHE A 216 6.24 16.22 6.35
C PHE A 216 7.04 17.39 5.74
N PRO A 217 7.10 18.57 6.40
CA PRO A 217 7.71 19.76 5.80
C PRO A 217 9.13 19.56 5.26
N ASP A 218 9.94 18.73 5.92
CA ASP A 218 11.36 18.54 5.60
C ASP A 218 11.71 17.08 5.25
N ASP A 219 10.73 16.17 5.19
CA ASP A 219 11.02 14.73 5.10
C ASP A 219 9.84 13.92 4.54
N TYR A 220 10.15 12.74 4.02
CA TYR A 220 9.18 11.72 3.63
C TYR A 220 9.23 10.56 4.64
N SER A 221 8.07 9.99 4.93
CA SER A 221 7.99 8.80 5.78
C SER A 221 7.16 7.71 5.14
N TYR A 222 7.66 6.48 5.18
CA TYR A 222 6.92 5.31 4.73
C TYR A 222 6.39 4.55 5.94
N TYR A 223 5.07 4.46 6.03
CA TYR A 223 4.40 3.67 7.06
C TYR A 223 3.95 2.34 6.46
N ILE A 224 4.57 1.27 6.92
CA ILE A 224 4.28 -0.11 6.57
C ILE A 224 3.23 -0.61 7.56
N VAL A 225 1.99 -0.73 7.11
CA VAL A 225 0.86 -1.11 7.97
C VAL A 225 0.47 -2.55 7.69
N LEU A 226 0.48 -3.38 8.73
CA LEU A 226 0.14 -4.80 8.68
C LEU A 226 -1.14 -5.08 9.46
N SER A 227 -2.02 -5.87 8.85
CA SER A 227 -3.27 -6.36 9.40
C SER A 227 -3.26 -7.88 9.34
N LYS A 228 -3.41 -8.58 10.47
CA LYS A 228 -3.41 -10.04 10.47
C LYS A 228 -4.57 -10.57 9.63
N SER A 229 -4.33 -11.65 8.89
CA SER A 229 -5.28 -12.28 7.97
C SER A 229 -5.26 -13.79 8.14
N GLU A 230 -6.38 -14.44 7.88
CA GLU A 230 -6.46 -15.90 7.72
C GLU A 230 -6.52 -16.31 6.25
N GLU A 231 -6.77 -15.35 5.36
CA GLU A 231 -6.91 -15.60 3.92
C GLU A 231 -5.55 -15.57 3.23
N ALA A 232 -5.16 -16.71 2.65
CA ALA A 232 -4.08 -16.78 1.70
C ALA A 232 -4.58 -16.33 0.32
N LYS A 233 -4.15 -15.16 -0.12
CA LYS A 233 -4.44 -14.66 -1.47
C LYS A 233 -3.14 -14.42 -2.21
N LYS A 234 -3.01 -14.99 -3.41
CA LYS A 234 -1.89 -14.69 -4.29
C LYS A 234 -1.94 -13.21 -4.66
N ASN A 235 -0.79 -12.52 -4.60
CA ASN A 235 -0.72 -11.16 -5.15
C ASN A 235 -0.77 -11.25 -6.68
N ASN A 236 -1.18 -10.16 -7.32
CA ASN A 236 -1.28 -10.07 -8.78
C ASN A 236 -0.45 -8.88 -9.28
N GLU A 237 0.75 -8.75 -8.73
CA GLU A 237 1.70 -7.73 -9.15
C GLU A 237 2.39 -8.18 -10.44
N THR A 238 2.54 -7.26 -11.38
CA THR A 238 3.23 -7.49 -12.65
C THR A 238 4.61 -6.84 -12.71
N GLU A 239 4.89 -5.94 -11.77
CA GLU A 239 6.12 -5.17 -11.65
C GLU A 239 6.33 -4.73 -10.20
N ILE A 240 7.55 -4.30 -9.87
CA ILE A 240 7.81 -3.60 -8.61
C ILE A 240 7.26 -2.19 -8.75
N ILE A 241 6.37 -1.79 -7.85
CA ILE A 241 5.81 -0.44 -7.88
C ILE A 241 6.83 0.57 -7.34
N THR A 242 6.85 1.76 -7.92
CA THR A 242 7.57 2.90 -7.34
C THR A 242 6.60 3.82 -6.62
N LEU A 243 6.86 4.05 -5.34
CA LEU A 243 6.17 4.97 -4.46
C LEU A 243 6.96 6.26 -4.38
N GLU A 244 6.96 7.01 -5.48
CA GLU A 244 7.64 8.31 -5.55
C GLU A 244 6.88 9.38 -4.77
N PRO A 245 7.58 10.23 -4.00
CA PRO A 245 7.02 11.49 -3.58
C PRO A 245 6.83 12.39 -4.81
N LEU A 246 5.59 12.53 -5.27
CA LEU A 246 5.26 13.47 -6.34
C LEU A 246 5.61 14.91 -5.89
N GLU A 247 6.52 15.56 -6.60
CA GLU A 247 6.82 17.00 -6.47
C GLU A 247 5.66 17.88 -6.92
#